data_AF-A0A7C1LH62-F1
#
_entry.id   AF-A0A7C1LH62-F1
#
_cell.length_a   1.000
_cell.length_b   1.000
_cell.length_c   1.000
_cell.angle_alpha   90.00
_cell.angle_beta   90.00
_cell.angle_gamma   90.00
#
_symmetry.space_group_name_H-M   'P 1'
#
loop_
_entity.id
_entity.type
_entity.pdbx_description
1 polymer ?
#
loop_
_entity_poly.entity_id
_entity_poly.type
_entity_poly.pdbx_seq_one_letter_code
_entity_poly.pdbx_strand_id
1 'polypeptide(L)'
;MKLIVLIILAVINLSPKPSFKKPEVLNRQINSTKQDAFSVLNRNCNFCHSNKKGRTVFTLKNMNDFAKAIEYQVFLKKKMPKGRKNKLTLTEEKMLRTWIDSLNKT
;
A
#
# COMPACT_ATOMS: atom_id res chain seq x y z
N MET A 1 46.28 15.01 35.71
CA MET A 1 46.16 14.68 34.27
C MET A 1 45.54 13.31 33.98
N LYS A 2 45.69 12.28 34.84
CA LYS A 2 45.09 10.95 34.60
C LYS A 2 43.59 10.82 34.92
N LEU A 3 43.01 11.73 35.72
CA LEU A 3 41.60 11.64 36.14
C LEU A 3 40.60 12.28 35.16
N ILE A 4 41.04 13.26 34.36
CA ILE A 4 40.18 13.97 33.39
C ILE A 4 39.94 13.12 32.13
N VAL A 5 40.89 12.24 31.77
CA VAL A 5 40.83 11.38 30.57
C VAL A 5 39.78 10.26 30.71
N LEU A 6 39.47 9.83 31.93
CA LEU A 6 38.49 8.75 32.17
C LEU A 6 37.04 9.20 32.00
N ILE A 7 36.75 10.49 32.17
CA ILE A 7 35.37 11.03 32.06
C ILE A 7 34.96 11.17 30.58
N ILE A 8 35.91 11.50 29.70
CA ILE A 8 35.65 11.72 28.26
C ILE A 8 35.32 10.39 27.53
N LEU A 9 35.88 9.26 27.98
CA LEU A 9 35.61 7.94 27.41
C LEU A 9 34.23 7.35 27.80
N ALA A 10 33.59 7.87 28.85
CA ALA A 10 32.27 7.40 29.28
C ALA A 10 31.11 8.05 28.51
N VAL A 11 31.32 9.22 27.90
CA VAL A 11 30.24 10.01 27.26
C VAL A 11 29.91 9.53 25.83
N ILE A 12 30.83 8.83 25.16
CA ILE A 12 30.67 8.35 23.79
C ILE A 12 29.70 7.17 23.62
N ASN A 13 29.24 6.54 24.73
CA ASN A 13 28.31 5.41 24.67
C ASN A 13 26.84 5.77 24.98
N LEU A 14 26.52 7.05 25.19
CA LEU A 14 25.14 7.53 25.36
C LEU A 14 24.61 8.20 24.08
N SER A 15 24.81 7.57 22.94
CA SER A 15 23.95 7.88 21.79
C SER A 15 22.63 7.14 21.99
N PRO A 16 21.47 7.82 22.12
CA PRO A 16 20.19 7.13 22.15
C PRO A 16 20.06 6.33 20.85
N LYS A 17 20.04 5.00 20.95
CA LYS A 17 19.81 4.13 19.81
C LYS A 17 18.49 4.55 19.19
N PRO A 18 18.43 4.92 17.90
CA PRO A 18 17.16 5.21 17.25
C PRO A 18 16.32 3.94 17.35
N SER A 19 15.28 4.00 18.18
CA SER A 19 14.27 2.95 18.28
C SER A 19 13.56 2.93 16.93
N PHE A 20 13.98 2.00 16.07
CA PHE A 20 13.36 1.79 14.77
C PHE A 20 11.91 1.33 15.00
N LYS A 21 10.97 2.28 15.03
CA LYS A 21 9.51 2.05 14.93
C LYS A 21 9.09 1.48 13.55
N LYS A 22 9.94 0.65 12.93
CA LYS A 22 9.77 0.10 11.60
C LYS A 22 8.45 -0.70 11.44
N PRO A 23 7.97 -1.48 12.43
CA PRO A 23 6.72 -2.23 12.28
C PRO A 23 5.47 -1.32 12.27
N GLU A 24 5.44 -0.29 13.12
CA GLU A 24 4.28 0.60 13.27
C GLU A 24 4.10 1.50 12.04
N VAL A 25 5.21 2.07 11.54
CA VAL A 25 5.19 2.93 10.35
C VAL A 25 4.85 2.13 9.09
N LEU A 26 5.40 0.91 8.95
CA LEU A 26 5.08 0.04 7.81
C LEU A 26 3.61 -0.36 7.79
N ASN A 27 3.05 -0.77 8.93
CA ASN A 27 1.64 -1.12 9.03
C ASN A 27 0.72 0.08 8.75
N ARG A 28 1.08 1.27 9.25
CA ARG A 28 0.35 2.51 8.96
C ARG A 28 0.33 2.82 7.46
N GLN A 29 1.48 2.68 6.79
CA GLN A 29 1.61 2.90 5.35
C GLN A 29 0.86 1.84 4.51
N ILE A 30 0.87 0.58 4.93
CA ILE A 30 0.09 -0.48 4.28
C ILE A 30 -1.42 -0.19 4.42
N ASN A 31 -1.86 0.21 5.61
CA ASN A 31 -3.27 0.53 5.85
C ASN A 31 -3.74 1.74 5.03
N SER A 32 -2.92 2.79 4.92
CA SER A 32 -3.27 3.95 4.08
C SER A 32 -3.32 3.58 2.60
N THR A 33 -2.32 2.85 2.08
CA THR A 33 -2.31 2.42 0.67
C THR A 33 -3.47 1.48 0.33
N LYS A 34 -3.88 0.62 1.25
CA LYS A 34 -5.04 -0.25 1.09
C LYS A 34 -6.35 0.53 1.02
N GLN A 35 -6.55 1.52 1.89
CA GLN A 35 -7.75 2.37 1.89
C GLN A 35 -7.85 3.22 0.63
N ASP A 36 -6.72 3.80 0.21
CA ASP A 36 -6.59 4.55 -1.04
C ASP A 36 -6.98 3.69 -2.24
N ALA A 37 -6.37 2.50 -2.37
CA ALA A 37 -6.70 1.56 -3.45
C ALA A 37 -8.17 1.12 -3.40
N PHE A 38 -8.74 0.90 -2.20
CA PHE A 38 -10.15 0.55 -2.06
C PHE A 38 -11.07 1.64 -2.58
N SER A 39 -10.75 2.92 -2.34
CA SER A 39 -11.55 4.04 -2.85
C SER A 39 -11.63 4.01 -4.39
N VAL A 40 -10.52 3.67 -5.06
CA VAL A 40 -10.45 3.50 -6.52
C VAL A 40 -11.28 2.30 -6.97
N LEU A 41 -11.09 1.13 -6.34
CA LEU A 41 -11.86 -0.06 -6.67
C LEU A 41 -13.37 0.18 -6.49
N ASN A 42 -13.76 0.89 -5.43
CA ASN A 42 -15.16 1.17 -5.14
C ASN A 42 -15.79 2.10 -6.17
N ARG A 43 -15.10 3.17 -6.57
CA ARG A 43 -15.62 4.16 -7.51
C ARG A 43 -15.56 3.67 -8.97
N ASN A 44 -14.44 3.08 -9.37
CA ASN A 44 -14.15 2.82 -10.79
C ASN A 44 -14.41 1.37 -11.18
N CYS A 45 -14.33 0.40 -10.27
CA CYS A 45 -14.54 -1.02 -10.58
C CYS A 45 -15.91 -1.53 -10.12
N ASN A 46 -16.23 -1.33 -8.84
CA ASN A 46 -17.45 -1.82 -8.21
C ASN A 46 -18.71 -1.24 -8.86
N PHE A 47 -18.66 0.01 -9.35
CA PHE A 47 -19.77 0.59 -10.13
C PHE A 47 -20.26 -0.32 -11.26
N CYS A 48 -19.36 -1.01 -11.97
CA CYS A 48 -19.76 -1.95 -13.01
C CYS A 48 -19.94 -3.38 -12.47
N HIS A 49 -19.20 -3.77 -11.44
CA HIS A 49 -19.26 -5.13 -10.90
C HIS A 49 -20.53 -5.39 -10.07
N SER A 50 -21.06 -4.38 -9.39
CA SER A 50 -22.34 -4.49 -8.67
C SER A 50 -23.53 -4.67 -9.62
N ASN A 51 -23.43 -4.10 -10.83
CA ASN A 51 -24.51 -4.09 -11.82
C ASN A 51 -24.47 -5.28 -12.79
N LYS A 52 -23.39 -6.07 -12.80
CA LYS A 52 -23.21 -7.20 -13.75
C LYS A 52 -23.11 -8.52 -13.00
N LYS A 53 -24.01 -9.45 -13.32
CA LYS A 53 -24.03 -10.80 -12.74
C LYS A 53 -22.68 -11.51 -12.94
N GLY A 54 -22.22 -12.19 -11.89
CA GLY A 54 -20.98 -12.98 -11.90
C GLY A 54 -19.68 -12.17 -11.82
N ARG A 55 -19.74 -10.88 -11.45
CA ARG A 55 -18.55 -10.07 -11.19
C ARG A 55 -18.30 -9.93 -9.70
N THR A 56 -17.04 -10.02 -9.31
CA THR A 56 -16.61 -9.81 -7.93
C THR A 56 -16.77 -8.35 -7.53
N VAL A 57 -17.53 -8.08 -6.48
CA VAL A 57 -17.53 -6.78 -5.80
C VAL A 57 -16.39 -6.79 -4.78
N PHE A 58 -15.47 -5.84 -4.93
CA PHE A 58 -14.32 -5.71 -4.04
C PHE A 58 -14.73 -5.02 -2.75
N THR A 59 -14.17 -5.49 -1.64
CA THR A 59 -14.37 -4.97 -0.29
C THR A 59 -13.00 -4.86 0.39
N LEU A 60 -12.87 -4.07 1.45
CA LEU A 60 -11.65 -4.02 2.27
C LEU A 60 -11.23 -5.42 2.78
N LYS A 61 -12.20 -6.33 2.99
CA LYS A 61 -11.96 -7.69 3.47
C LYS A 61 -11.35 -8.59 2.39
N ASN A 62 -11.83 -8.51 1.14
CA ASN A 62 -11.45 -9.45 0.09
C ASN A 62 -10.47 -8.90 -0.96
N MET A 63 -10.21 -7.60 -1.00
CA MET A 63 -9.45 -7.00 -2.11
C MET A 63 -8.04 -7.59 -2.27
N ASN A 64 -7.38 -7.95 -1.15
CA ASN A 64 -6.06 -8.56 -1.19
C ASN A 64 -6.08 -9.93 -1.90
N ASP A 65 -7.13 -10.72 -1.70
CA ASP A 65 -7.29 -12.03 -2.34
C ASP A 65 -7.40 -11.92 -3.87
N PHE A 66 -7.91 -10.78 -4.35
CA PHE A 66 -8.06 -10.48 -5.78
C PHE A 66 -6.92 -9.62 -6.35
N ALA A 67 -5.91 -9.25 -5.58
CA ALA A 67 -4.86 -8.33 -6.01
C ALA A 67 -4.15 -8.82 -7.29
N LYS A 68 -3.80 -10.12 -7.38
CA LYS A 68 -3.20 -10.72 -8.58
C LYS A 68 -4.10 -10.62 -9.82
N ALA A 69 -5.41 -10.83 -9.64
CA ALA A 69 -6.37 -10.73 -10.73
C ALA A 69 -6.54 -9.27 -11.19
N ILE A 70 -6.56 -8.33 -10.24
CA ILE A 70 -6.59 -6.89 -10.52
C ILE A 70 -5.33 -6.48 -11.28
N GLU A 71 -4.15 -6.88 -10.81
CA GLU A 71 -2.87 -6.59 -11.47
C GLU A 71 -2.88 -7.05 -12.92
N TYR A 72 -3.27 -8.30 -13.14
CA TYR A 72 -3.32 -8.89 -14.46
C TYR A 72 -4.29 -8.19 -15.40
N GLN A 73 -5.50 -7.85 -14.93
CA GLN A 73 -6.53 -7.25 -15.79
C GLN A 73 -6.26 -5.76 -16.06
N VAL A 74 -5.78 -5.02 -15.07
CA VAL A 74 -5.59 -3.55 -15.14
C VAL A 74 -4.26 -3.19 -15.79
N PHE A 75 -3.14 -3.78 -15.33
CA PHE A 75 -1.81 -3.34 -15.76
C PHE A 75 -1.22 -4.18 -16.89
N LEU A 76 -1.38 -5.51 -16.82
CA LEU A 76 -0.78 -6.41 -17.82
C LEU A 76 -1.62 -6.50 -19.09
N LYS A 77 -2.90 -6.83 -18.96
CA LYS A 77 -3.81 -6.97 -20.10
C LYS A 77 -4.47 -5.66 -20.51
N LYS A 78 -4.49 -4.64 -19.64
CA LYS A 78 -5.15 -3.35 -19.89
C LYS A 78 -6.60 -3.53 -20.37
N LYS A 79 -7.29 -4.56 -19.86
CA LYS A 79 -8.67 -4.95 -20.22
C LYS A 79 -9.71 -4.38 -19.27
N MET A 80 -9.27 -3.81 -18.15
CA MET A 80 -10.09 -3.16 -17.13
C MET A 80 -9.47 -1.84 -16.71
N PRO A 81 -10.28 -0.83 -16.35
CA PRO A 81 -11.75 -0.80 -16.47
C PRO A 81 -12.23 -0.68 -17.94
N LYS A 82 -13.37 -1.29 -18.26
CA LYS A 82 -13.91 -1.36 -19.64
C LYS A 82 -14.71 -0.14 -20.10
N GLY A 83 -15.29 0.63 -19.17
CA GLY A 83 -16.16 1.74 -19.54
C GLY A 83 -15.38 3.03 -19.73
N ARG A 84 -15.91 3.91 -20.59
CA ARG A 84 -15.33 5.25 -20.78
C ARG A 84 -15.49 6.13 -19.54
N LYS A 85 -16.58 5.95 -18.80
CA LYS A 85 -16.93 6.74 -17.61
C LYS A 85 -16.19 6.33 -16.33
N ASN A 86 -15.55 5.17 -16.31
CA ASN A 86 -14.83 4.65 -15.14
C ASN A 86 -13.34 4.46 -15.42
N LYS A 87 -12.78 5.19 -16.38
CA LYS A 87 -11.35 5.19 -16.68
C LYS A 87 -10.57 5.63 -15.44
N LEU A 88 -9.43 4.99 -15.19
CA LEU A 88 -8.53 5.41 -14.14
C LEU A 88 -7.74 6.64 -14.59
N THR A 89 -7.55 7.57 -13.67
CA THR A 89 -6.52 8.61 -13.79
C THR A 89 -5.14 8.03 -13.48
N LEU A 90 -4.07 8.71 -13.88
CA LEU A 90 -2.70 8.29 -13.55
C LEU A 90 -2.48 8.16 -12.02
N THR A 91 -3.12 9.03 -11.24
CA THR A 91 -3.08 8.97 -9.77
C THR A 91 -3.76 7.71 -9.26
N GLU A 92 -4.95 7.38 -9.77
CA GLU A 92 -5.70 6.19 -9.37
C GLU A 92 -4.96 4.89 -9.78
N GLU A 93 -4.36 4.87 -10.97
CA GLU A 93 -3.48 3.77 -11.39
C GLU A 93 -2.29 3.60 -10.43
N LYS A 94 -1.64 4.71 -10.05
CA LYS A 94 -0.54 4.70 -9.09
C LYS A 94 -0.97 4.19 -7.71
N MET A 95 -2.16 4.57 -7.24
CA MET A 95 -2.71 4.10 -5.96
C MET A 95 -2.90 2.57 -5.97
N LEU A 96 -3.54 2.04 -7.02
CA LEU A 96 -3.71 0.59 -7.18
C LEU A 96 -2.36 -0.14 -7.29
N ARG A 97 -1.42 0.39 -8.08
CA ARG A 97 -0.09 -0.19 -8.24
C ARG A 97 0.70 -0.20 -6.94
N THR A 98 0.69 0.91 -6.21
CA THR A 98 1.40 1.04 -4.92
C THR A 98 0.88 0.04 -3.89
N TRP A 99 -0.43 -0.14 -3.82
CA TRP A 99 -1.04 -1.14 -2.95
C TRP A 99 -0.69 -2.57 -3.36
N ILE A 100 -0.75 -2.93 -4.65
CA ILE A 100 -0.37 -4.27 -5.11
C ILE A 100 1.11 -4.55 -4.81
N ASP A 101 1.99 -3.58 -5.10
CA ASP A 101 3.42 -3.70 -4.83
C ASP A 101 3.73 -3.80 -3.32
N SER A 102 2.88 -3.26 -2.44
CA SER A 102 3.05 -3.39 -0.99
C SER A 102 2.73 -4.79 -0.48
N LEU A 103 1.86 -5.55 -1.16
CA LEU A 103 1.54 -6.94 -0.83
C LEU A 103 2.68 -7.90 -1.20
N ASN A 104 3.42 -7.61 -2.28
CA ASN A 104 4.51 -8.45 -2.78
C ASN A 104 5.83 -8.31 -1.99
N LYS A 105 5.91 -7.35 -1.06
CA LYS A 105 7.07 -7.12 -0.18
C LYS A 105 6.99 -7.89 1.15
N THR A 106 6.03 -8.80 1.25
CA THR A 106 5.78 -9.65 2.42
C THR A 106 6.22 -11.08 2.12
#